data_AF-A0A9X0HJA5-F1
#
_entry.id   AF-A0A9X0HJA5-F1
#
_cell.length_a   1.000
_cell.length_b   1.000
_cell.length_c   1.000
_cell.angle_alpha   90.00
_cell.angle_beta   90.00
_cell.angle_gamma   90.00
#
_symmetry.space_group_name_H-M   'P 1'
#
loop_
_entity.id
_entity.type
_entity.pdbx_description
1 polymer ?
#
loop_
_entity_poly.entity_id
_entity_poly.type
_entity_poly.pdbx_seq_one_letter_code
_entity_poly.pdbx_strand_id
1 'polypeptide(L)'
;MRIKKHLIDGSIITIMSLLLMCCGRVALPSEAEVSQEMCSCYQAQKGGDIDARMKPCLEVLNARLAETAQLQSQPDTVALQTFLYQVLSDMVLSCDAFGAELSSMYDNFYPPDTSAANRASIQALARELSATSTPDSTKKLLHKLITKSMEARLFEQGLQYCARLKEVDPNEVAAYFASGYAYNQQGKYDLAAGEIEKAISLDKETHMEIFLALIKRHQETSQSKP
;
A
#
# COMPACT_ATOMS: atom_id res chain seq x y z
N MET A 1 -62.92 -4.02 28.05
CA MET A 1 -61.93 -3.16 28.76
C MET A 1 -61.01 -2.54 27.71
N ARG A 2 -61.25 -1.28 27.32
CA ARG A 2 -60.53 -0.58 26.24
C ARG A 2 -60.26 0.87 26.66
N ILE A 3 -59.01 1.28 26.43
CA ILE A 3 -58.49 2.65 26.19
C ILE A 3 -58.28 3.59 27.40
N LYS A 4 -57.01 3.94 27.62
CA LYS A 4 -56.38 5.29 27.71
C LYS A 4 -54.88 5.05 28.01
N LYS A 5 -53.92 5.17 27.07
CA LYS A 5 -53.33 6.38 26.45
C LYS A 5 -52.94 7.48 27.46
N HIS A 6 -51.81 7.28 28.14
CA HIS A 6 -50.79 8.30 28.42
C HIS A 6 -49.63 7.92 27.46
N LEU A 7 -49.25 8.64 26.38
CA LEU A 7 -48.83 10.03 26.23
C LEU A 7 -47.89 10.47 27.36
N ILE A 8 -46.67 10.88 26.98
CA ILE A 8 -45.42 11.00 27.76
C ILE A 8 -44.67 9.65 27.69
N ASP A 9 -43.77 9.37 26.75
CA ASP A 9 -42.38 9.83 26.80
C ASP A 9 -41.61 9.63 25.46
N GLY A 10 -42.29 9.79 24.32
CA GLY A 10 -41.70 9.50 23.01
C GLY A 10 -40.91 10.65 22.36
N SER A 11 -41.01 11.88 22.87
CA SER A 11 -40.44 13.06 22.21
C SER A 11 -39.24 13.66 22.95
N ILE A 12 -39.17 13.53 24.27
CA ILE A 12 -38.03 14.05 25.05
C ILE A 12 -36.79 13.18 24.84
N ILE A 13 -36.94 11.85 24.76
CA ILE A 13 -35.80 10.94 24.52
C ILE A 13 -35.25 11.13 23.10
N THR A 14 -36.11 11.32 22.08
CA THR A 14 -35.66 11.56 20.70
C THR A 14 -35.06 12.96 20.53
N ILE A 15 -35.60 13.98 21.21
CA ILE A 15 -35.05 15.35 21.20
C ILE A 15 -33.76 15.43 22.04
N MET A 16 -33.64 14.71 23.17
CA MET A 16 -32.38 14.57 23.92
C MET A 16 -31.33 13.79 23.12
N SER A 17 -31.73 12.81 22.31
CA SER A 17 -30.82 12.09 21.42
C SER A 17 -30.30 12.98 20.28
N LEU A 18 -31.11 13.94 19.81
CA LEU A 18 -30.73 14.95 18.81
C LEU A 18 -29.95 16.14 19.43
N LEU A 19 -30.23 16.53 20.68
CA LEU A 19 -29.52 17.60 21.39
C LEU A 19 -28.16 17.16 21.96
N LEU A 20 -27.99 15.87 22.29
CA LEU A 20 -26.68 15.28 22.62
C LEU A 20 -25.75 15.17 21.40
N MET A 21 -26.23 15.44 20.17
CA MET A 21 -25.36 15.59 18.99
C MET A 21 -24.69 16.97 18.90
N CYS A 22 -25.07 17.95 19.73
CA CYS A 22 -24.55 19.32 19.66
C CYS A 22 -23.48 19.68 20.69
N CYS A 23 -23.08 18.78 21.60
CA CYS A 23 -21.97 19.04 22.52
C CYS A 23 -21.12 17.80 22.73
N GLY A 24 -19.97 17.74 22.07
CA GLY A 24 -18.81 17.01 22.58
C GLY A 24 -18.52 15.61 22.03
N ARG A 25 -19.12 15.17 20.92
CA ARG A 25 -18.50 14.06 20.16
C ARG A 25 -17.37 14.64 19.32
N VAL A 26 -16.13 14.29 19.65
CA VAL A 26 -14.99 14.45 18.75
C VAL A 26 -15.38 13.74 17.45
N ALA A 27 -15.63 14.51 16.38
CA ALA A 27 -15.79 13.92 15.06
C ALA A 27 -14.48 13.20 14.72
N LEU A 28 -14.57 11.97 14.22
CA LEU A 28 -13.38 11.28 13.70
C LEU A 28 -12.75 12.21 12.64
N PRO A 29 -11.45 12.50 12.74
CA PRO A 29 -10.80 13.33 11.74
C PRO A 29 -10.89 12.63 10.38
N SER A 30 -11.10 13.40 9.32
CA SER A 30 -11.10 12.88 7.96
C SER A 30 -9.70 12.38 7.57
N GLU A 31 -9.64 11.45 6.61
CA GLU A 31 -8.39 10.91 6.07
C GLU A 31 -7.44 12.03 5.62
N ALA A 32 -7.96 13.03 4.91
CA ALA A 32 -7.18 14.17 4.43
C ALA A 32 -6.62 15.05 5.56
N GLU A 33 -7.41 15.28 6.63
CA GLU A 33 -6.93 16.03 7.80
C GLU A 33 -5.79 15.29 8.49
N VAL A 34 -5.92 13.98 8.70
CA VAL A 34 -4.87 13.17 9.34
C VAL A 34 -3.62 13.11 8.45
N SER A 35 -3.78 12.91 7.15
CA SER A 35 -2.67 12.91 6.18
C SER A 35 -1.91 14.24 6.20
N GLN A 36 -2.61 15.37 6.21
CA GLN A 36 -1.98 16.69 6.27
C GLN A 36 -1.21 16.92 7.59
N GLU A 37 -1.78 16.51 8.72
CA GLU A 37 -1.10 16.58 10.03
C GLU A 37 0.14 15.68 10.05
N MET A 38 0.02 14.45 9.56
CA MET A 38 1.14 13.51 9.46
C MET A 38 2.24 14.01 8.52
N CYS A 39 1.88 14.61 7.38
CA CYS A 39 2.84 15.25 6.48
C CYS A 39 3.58 16.41 7.17
N SER A 40 2.84 17.27 7.87
CA SER A 40 3.42 18.40 8.61
C SER A 40 4.39 17.91 9.70
N CYS A 41 4.01 16.86 10.43
CA CYS A 41 4.88 16.22 11.41
C CYS A 41 6.12 15.60 10.76
N TYR A 42 5.95 14.87 9.65
CA TYR A 42 7.04 14.22 8.92
C TYR A 42 8.09 15.22 8.46
N GLN A 43 7.64 16.34 7.87
CA GLN A 43 8.51 17.43 7.41
C GLN A 43 9.24 18.14 8.55
N ALA A 44 8.68 18.13 9.77
CA ALA A 44 9.33 18.70 10.95
C ALA A 44 10.47 17.81 11.49
N GLN A 45 10.48 16.51 11.17
CA GLN A 45 11.54 15.60 11.60
C GLN A 45 12.81 15.79 10.77
N LYS A 46 13.97 15.66 11.42
CA LYS A 46 15.29 15.86 10.78
C LYS A 46 16.17 14.61 10.91
N GLY A 47 16.80 14.23 9.81
CA GLY A 47 17.70 13.08 9.75
C GLY A 47 16.99 11.74 9.93
N GLY A 48 17.76 10.65 9.91
CA GLY A 48 17.23 9.29 9.99
C GLY A 48 16.61 8.78 8.69
N ASP A 49 16.25 7.51 8.68
CA ASP A 49 15.44 6.89 7.64
C ASP A 49 13.97 7.27 7.79
N ILE A 50 13.12 6.72 6.92
CA ILE A 50 11.69 6.98 6.97
C ILE A 50 11.06 6.55 8.29
N ASP A 51 11.48 5.42 8.84
CA ASP A 51 10.94 4.87 10.09
C ASP A 51 11.23 5.80 11.26
N ALA A 52 12.47 6.30 11.36
CA ALA A 52 12.86 7.26 12.38
C ALA A 52 12.02 8.54 12.34
N ARG A 53 11.62 9.00 11.16
CA ARG A 53 10.82 10.21 10.97
C ARG A 53 9.32 9.96 11.12
N MET A 54 8.82 8.79 10.73
CA MET A 54 7.41 8.44 10.86
C MET A 54 7.04 8.07 12.29
N LYS A 55 7.94 7.43 13.04
CA LYS A 55 7.68 6.96 14.40
C LYS A 55 7.06 8.02 15.33
N PRO A 56 7.63 9.23 15.53
CA PRO A 56 7.01 10.22 16.41
C PRO A 56 5.64 10.69 15.90
N CYS A 57 5.42 10.73 14.58
CA CYS A 57 4.14 11.11 13.99
C CYS A 57 3.06 10.04 14.22
N LEU A 58 3.44 8.76 14.10
CA LEU A 58 2.56 7.63 14.38
C LEU A 58 2.21 7.54 15.88
N GLU A 59 3.15 7.85 16.78
CA GLU A 59 2.89 7.89 18.22
C GLU A 59 1.83 8.95 18.58
N VAL A 60 1.91 10.15 17.98
CA VAL A 60 0.91 11.22 18.15
C VAL A 60 -0.45 10.79 17.59
N LEU A 61 -0.48 10.20 16.39
CA LEU A 61 -1.72 9.69 15.79
C LEU A 61 -2.34 8.60 16.67
N ASN A 62 -1.55 7.64 17.13
CA ASN A 62 -2.03 6.54 17.98
C ASN A 62 -2.61 7.06 19.30
N ALA A 63 -2.00 8.06 19.93
CA ALA A 63 -2.55 8.68 21.13
C ALA A 63 -3.92 9.33 20.87
N ARG A 64 -4.06 10.07 19.77
CA ARG A 64 -5.33 10.69 19.36
C ARG A 64 -6.42 9.66 19.04
N LEU A 65 -6.05 8.60 18.33
CA LEU A 65 -6.97 7.50 18.01
C LEU A 65 -7.38 6.74 19.28
N ALA A 66 -6.48 6.55 20.24
CA ALA A 66 -6.78 5.91 21.52
C ALA A 66 -7.76 6.74 22.38
N GLU A 67 -7.58 8.07 22.44
CA GLU A 67 -8.55 8.98 23.10
C GLU A 67 -9.93 8.90 22.46
N THR A 68 -9.98 8.76 21.12
CA THR A 68 -11.24 8.64 20.37
C THR A 68 -11.87 7.25 20.54
N ALA A 69 -11.05 6.20 20.66
CA ALA A 69 -11.46 4.82 20.87
C ALA A 69 -11.96 4.55 22.30
N GLN A 70 -11.58 5.35 23.30
CA GLN A 70 -12.19 5.26 24.65
C GLN A 70 -13.70 5.56 24.64
N LEU A 71 -14.24 6.14 23.55
CA LEU A 71 -15.66 6.34 23.32
C LEU A 71 -16.34 5.16 22.59
N GLN A 72 -15.59 4.12 22.20
CA GLN A 72 -16.07 2.95 21.48
C GLN A 72 -15.65 1.66 22.21
N SER A 73 -16.56 0.70 22.34
CA SER A 73 -16.28 -0.59 22.97
C SER A 73 -15.40 -1.44 22.05
N GLN A 74 -14.08 -1.40 22.30
CA GLN A 74 -12.99 -2.08 21.59
C GLN A 74 -12.79 -1.64 20.13
N PRO A 75 -11.62 -1.04 19.79
CA PRO A 75 -11.32 -0.69 18.41
C PRO A 75 -11.05 -1.95 17.58
N ASP A 76 -11.69 -2.04 16.41
CA ASP A 76 -11.40 -3.05 15.40
C ASP A 76 -9.99 -2.79 14.84
N THR A 77 -9.05 -3.69 15.15
CA THR A 77 -7.63 -3.56 14.76
C THR A 77 -7.46 -3.56 13.24
N VAL A 78 -8.35 -4.23 12.50
CA VAL A 78 -8.32 -4.27 11.03
C VAL A 78 -8.76 -2.91 10.48
N ALA A 79 -9.83 -2.33 11.03
CA ALA A 79 -10.31 -1.01 10.61
C ALA A 79 -9.26 0.09 10.86
N LEU A 80 -8.55 0.03 12.00
CA LEU A 80 -7.45 0.95 12.29
C LEU A 80 -6.27 0.79 11.33
N GLN A 81 -5.91 -0.46 11.02
CA GLN A 81 -4.84 -0.75 10.06
C GLN A 81 -5.21 -0.27 8.65
N THR A 82 -6.45 -0.51 8.20
CA THR A 82 -6.96 0.02 6.93
C THR A 82 -6.93 1.54 6.90
N PHE A 83 -7.42 2.20 7.94
CA PHE A 83 -7.38 3.66 8.02
C PHE A 83 -5.95 4.21 7.93
N LEU A 84 -4.99 3.56 8.61
CA LEU A 84 -3.59 3.97 8.54
C LEU A 84 -3.04 3.85 7.11
N TYR A 85 -3.30 2.76 6.39
CA TYR A 85 -2.82 2.63 5.01
C TYR A 85 -3.49 3.60 4.04
N GLN A 86 -4.76 3.95 4.27
CA GLN A 86 -5.44 5.01 3.52
C GLN A 86 -4.74 6.35 3.72
N VAL A 87 -4.50 6.74 4.98
CA VAL A 87 -3.75 7.95 5.32
C VAL A 87 -2.36 7.95 4.69
N LEU A 88 -1.61 6.85 4.77
CA LEU A 88 -0.27 6.77 4.15
C LEU A 88 -0.35 6.84 2.62
N SER A 89 -1.38 6.26 2.00
CA SER A 89 -1.59 6.32 0.56
C SER A 89 -1.98 7.72 0.09
N ASP A 90 -2.81 8.44 0.85
CA ASP A 90 -3.06 9.86 0.60
C ASP A 90 -1.77 10.67 0.75
N MET A 91 -0.98 10.45 1.80
CA MET A 91 0.30 11.12 2.00
C MET A 91 1.27 10.88 0.83
N VAL A 92 1.28 9.69 0.20
CA VAL A 92 2.10 9.46 -1.01
C VAL A 92 1.74 10.47 -2.11
N LEU A 93 0.45 10.79 -2.27
CA LEU A 93 -0.03 11.70 -3.30
C LEU A 93 0.09 13.18 -2.86
N SER A 94 -0.24 13.49 -1.61
CA SER A 94 -0.41 14.87 -1.11
C SER A 94 0.82 15.45 -0.39
N CYS A 95 1.78 14.62 0.03
CA CYS A 95 2.96 15.04 0.77
C CYS A 95 4.25 14.81 -0.03
N ASP A 96 4.82 15.86 -0.63
CA ASP A 96 5.98 15.70 -1.52
C ASP A 96 7.21 15.05 -0.88
N ALA A 97 7.53 15.43 0.37
CA ALA A 97 8.70 14.87 1.06
C ALA A 97 8.54 13.36 1.32
N PHE A 98 7.37 12.95 1.80
CA PHE A 98 7.07 11.54 2.08
C PHE A 98 6.91 10.74 0.77
N GLY A 99 6.11 11.25 -0.16
CA GLY A 99 5.86 10.61 -1.45
C GLY A 99 7.13 10.43 -2.27
N ALA A 100 8.03 11.42 -2.33
CA ALA A 100 9.32 11.28 -3.02
C ALA A 100 10.22 10.21 -2.38
N GLU A 101 10.21 10.10 -1.06
CA GLU A 101 11.00 9.09 -0.35
C GLU A 101 10.47 7.68 -0.59
N LEU A 102 9.16 7.45 -0.49
CA LEU A 102 8.56 6.15 -0.82
C LEU A 102 8.73 5.81 -2.30
N SER A 103 8.65 6.80 -3.19
CA SER A 103 8.93 6.60 -4.62
C SER A 103 10.36 6.09 -4.81
N SER A 104 11.33 6.71 -4.14
CA SER A 104 12.72 6.24 -4.15
C SER A 104 12.87 4.82 -3.58
N MET A 105 12.17 4.49 -2.50
CA MET A 105 12.20 3.13 -1.95
C MET A 105 11.60 2.11 -2.93
N TYR A 106 10.47 2.45 -3.56
CA TYR A 106 9.79 1.59 -4.51
C TYR A 106 10.62 1.39 -5.78
N ASP A 107 11.16 2.46 -6.36
CA ASP A 107 12.05 2.42 -7.54
C ASP A 107 13.29 1.55 -7.29
N ASN A 108 13.76 1.50 -6.04
CA ASN A 108 14.90 0.71 -5.59
C ASN A 108 14.51 -0.62 -4.92
N PHE A 109 13.24 -1.03 -4.98
CA PHE A 109 12.77 -2.31 -4.44
C PHE A 109 13.59 -3.49 -4.98
N TYR A 110 13.96 -3.42 -6.26
CA TYR A 110 15.02 -4.23 -6.85
C TYR A 110 16.27 -3.36 -7.07
N PRO A 111 17.27 -3.42 -6.17
CA PRO A 111 18.50 -2.64 -6.31
C PRO A 111 19.18 -2.91 -7.66
N PRO A 112 19.64 -1.90 -8.41
CA PRO A 112 20.27 -2.13 -9.69
C PRO A 112 21.56 -2.96 -9.56
N ASP A 113 21.63 -4.07 -10.29
CA ASP A 113 22.84 -4.87 -10.51
C ASP A 113 22.96 -5.22 -11.99
N THR A 114 23.52 -4.30 -12.77
CA THR A 114 23.78 -4.50 -14.21
C THR A 114 25.15 -5.15 -14.45
N SER A 115 25.73 -5.83 -13.47
CA SER A 115 27.05 -6.44 -13.60
C SER A 115 27.06 -7.63 -14.57
N ALA A 116 28.25 -7.94 -15.10
CA ALA A 116 28.43 -9.16 -15.89
C ALA A 116 28.19 -10.42 -15.06
N ALA A 117 28.48 -10.38 -13.75
CA ALA A 117 28.24 -11.47 -12.82
C ALA A 117 26.74 -11.78 -12.66
N ASN A 118 25.91 -10.74 -12.55
CA ASN A 118 24.46 -10.92 -12.51
C ASN A 118 23.94 -11.51 -13.83
N ARG A 119 24.34 -10.96 -14.97
CA ARG A 119 23.97 -11.50 -16.29
C ARG A 119 24.36 -12.97 -16.45
N ALA A 120 25.55 -13.36 -15.99
CA ALA A 120 25.99 -14.76 -16.01
C ALA A 120 25.13 -15.65 -15.11
N SER A 121 24.72 -15.14 -13.95
CA SER A 121 23.81 -15.82 -13.02
C SER A 121 22.42 -16.03 -13.62
N ILE A 122 21.86 -15.02 -14.31
CA ILE A 122 20.59 -15.15 -15.06
C ILE A 122 20.70 -16.27 -16.10
N GLN A 123 21.78 -16.29 -16.88
CA GLN A 123 22.00 -17.33 -17.89
C GLN A 123 22.18 -18.73 -17.29
N ALA A 124 22.79 -18.85 -16.13
CA ALA A 124 22.94 -20.13 -15.42
C ALA A 124 21.59 -20.64 -14.89
N LEU A 125 20.83 -19.75 -14.24
CA LEU A 125 19.48 -20.05 -13.73
C LEU A 125 18.51 -20.41 -14.86
N ALA A 126 18.59 -19.74 -16.01
CA ALA A 126 17.75 -20.05 -17.17
C ALA A 126 18.04 -21.45 -17.73
N ARG A 127 19.31 -21.88 -17.72
CA ARG A 127 19.71 -23.26 -18.08
C ARG A 127 19.17 -24.28 -17.08
N GLU A 128 19.28 -23.99 -15.79
CA GLU A 128 18.72 -24.85 -14.73
C GLU A 128 17.19 -24.99 -14.87
N LEU A 129 16.50 -23.88 -15.15
CA LEU A 129 15.06 -23.86 -15.37
C LEU A 129 14.64 -24.70 -16.57
N SER A 130 15.46 -24.77 -17.63
CA SER A 130 15.18 -25.63 -18.79
C SER A 130 15.39 -27.13 -18.52
N ALA A 131 16.17 -27.47 -17.49
CA ALA A 131 16.49 -28.84 -17.13
C ALA A 131 15.57 -29.42 -16.04
N THR A 132 14.83 -28.56 -15.33
CA THR A 132 13.90 -29.02 -14.29
C THR A 132 12.50 -29.32 -14.85
N SER A 133 11.78 -30.21 -14.17
CA SER A 133 10.41 -30.60 -14.50
C SER A 133 9.45 -30.56 -13.31
N THR A 134 9.93 -30.26 -12.10
CA THR A 134 9.05 -30.22 -10.92
C THR A 134 8.46 -28.81 -10.72
N PRO A 135 7.16 -28.68 -10.41
CA PRO A 135 6.54 -27.36 -10.18
C PRO A 135 7.24 -26.53 -9.11
N ASP A 136 7.59 -27.12 -7.97
CA ASP A 136 8.23 -26.40 -6.86
C ASP A 136 9.60 -25.83 -7.22
N SER A 137 10.44 -26.62 -7.91
CA SER A 137 11.75 -26.14 -8.35
C SER A 137 11.62 -25.09 -9.46
N THR A 138 10.65 -25.27 -10.36
CA THR A 138 10.32 -24.30 -11.42
C THR A 138 9.94 -22.96 -10.81
N LYS A 139 9.00 -22.97 -9.85
CA LYS A 139 8.58 -21.78 -9.11
C LYS A 139 9.75 -21.08 -8.45
N LYS A 140 10.56 -21.81 -7.68
CA LYS A 140 11.75 -21.27 -7.00
C LYS A 140 12.75 -20.62 -7.97
N LEU A 141 13.00 -21.24 -9.12
CA LEU A 141 13.91 -20.71 -10.13
C LEU A 141 13.33 -19.46 -10.81
N LEU A 142 12.03 -19.46 -11.10
CA LEU A 142 11.34 -18.30 -11.66
C LEU A 142 11.41 -17.09 -10.71
N HIS A 143 11.19 -17.26 -9.41
CA HIS A 143 11.38 -16.17 -8.44
C HIS A 143 12.80 -15.57 -8.51
N LYS A 144 13.83 -16.42 -8.52
CA LYS A 144 15.22 -15.94 -8.61
C LYS A 144 15.48 -15.20 -9.93
N LEU A 145 14.98 -15.74 -11.04
CA LEU A 145 15.15 -15.15 -12.36
C LEU A 145 14.43 -13.80 -12.48
N ILE A 146 13.22 -13.68 -11.92
CA ILE A 146 12.48 -12.42 -11.85
C ILE A 146 13.33 -11.39 -11.10
N THR A 147 13.71 -11.68 -9.85
CA THR A 147 14.53 -10.77 -9.02
C THR A 147 15.80 -10.34 -9.77
N LYS A 148 16.59 -11.30 -10.26
CA LYS A 148 17.85 -11.03 -10.97
C LYS A 148 17.64 -10.19 -12.23
N SER A 149 16.56 -10.43 -12.98
CA SER A 149 16.22 -9.67 -14.19
C SER A 149 15.77 -8.24 -13.87
N MET A 150 14.99 -8.04 -12.78
CA MET A 150 14.60 -6.71 -12.33
C MET A 150 15.82 -5.90 -11.85
N GLU A 151 16.71 -6.52 -11.07
CA GLU A 151 18.01 -5.94 -10.66
C GLU A 151 18.83 -5.54 -11.90
N ALA A 152 18.88 -6.39 -12.93
CA ALA A 152 19.59 -6.12 -14.18
C ALA A 152 18.89 -5.11 -15.10
N ARG A 153 17.71 -4.59 -14.71
CA ARG A 153 16.85 -3.72 -15.54
C ARG A 153 16.43 -4.36 -16.87
N LEU A 154 16.43 -5.69 -16.93
CA LEU A 154 15.94 -6.50 -18.06
C LEU A 154 14.44 -6.74 -17.91
N PHE A 155 13.65 -5.66 -17.87
CA PHE A 155 12.23 -5.70 -17.51
C PHE A 155 11.39 -6.62 -18.41
N GLU A 156 11.62 -6.61 -19.73
CA GLU A 156 10.90 -7.49 -20.66
C GLU A 156 11.20 -8.97 -20.40
N GLN A 157 12.45 -9.31 -20.05
CA GLN A 157 12.81 -10.67 -19.68
C GLN A 157 12.21 -11.06 -18.32
N GLY A 158 12.23 -10.15 -17.35
CA GLY A 158 11.57 -10.31 -16.06
C GLY A 158 10.07 -10.57 -16.20
N LEU A 159 9.39 -9.82 -17.08
CA LEU A 159 7.97 -9.98 -17.39
C LEU A 159 7.67 -11.36 -18.01
N GLN A 160 8.55 -11.88 -18.88
CA GLN A 160 8.40 -13.25 -19.40
C GLN A 160 8.47 -14.29 -18.28
N TYR A 161 9.38 -14.13 -17.31
CA TYR A 161 9.44 -15.02 -16.15
C TYR A 161 8.23 -14.85 -15.22
N CYS A 162 7.70 -13.63 -15.06
CA CYS A 162 6.46 -13.40 -14.32
C CYS A 162 5.28 -14.11 -14.99
N ALA A 163 5.15 -14.02 -16.31
CA ALA A 163 4.09 -14.71 -17.07
C ALA A 163 4.17 -16.23 -16.85
N ARG A 164 5.37 -16.82 -16.97
CA ARG A 164 5.58 -18.24 -16.68
C ARG A 164 5.27 -18.61 -15.23
N LEU A 165 5.58 -17.73 -14.27
CA LEU A 165 5.28 -17.97 -12.86
C LEU A 165 3.76 -17.98 -12.61
N LYS A 166 3.01 -17.08 -13.26
CA LYS A 166 1.54 -17.06 -13.25
C LYS A 166 0.91 -18.30 -13.91
N GLU A 167 1.57 -18.89 -14.90
CA GLU A 167 1.12 -20.17 -15.51
C GLU A 167 1.32 -21.35 -14.55
N VAL A 168 2.44 -21.37 -13.82
CA VAL A 168 2.75 -22.42 -12.83
C VAL A 168 1.89 -22.28 -11.58
N ASP A 169 1.69 -21.05 -11.11
CA ASP A 169 0.87 -20.72 -9.95
C ASP A 169 0.13 -19.39 -10.18
N PRO A 170 -1.15 -19.46 -10.60
CA PRO A 170 -1.96 -18.27 -10.88
C PRO A 170 -2.22 -17.38 -9.66
N ASN A 171 -1.99 -17.89 -8.44
CA ASN A 171 -2.22 -17.16 -7.19
C ASN A 171 -0.91 -16.61 -6.60
N GLU A 172 0.21 -16.71 -7.31
CA GLU A 172 1.50 -16.21 -6.84
C GLU A 172 1.55 -14.67 -6.88
N VAL A 173 1.26 -14.05 -5.73
CA VAL A 173 1.21 -12.59 -5.52
C VAL A 173 2.49 -11.91 -6.01
N ALA A 174 3.66 -12.49 -5.75
CA ALA A 174 4.93 -11.88 -6.11
C ALA A 174 5.11 -11.73 -7.63
N ALA A 175 4.47 -12.58 -8.45
CA ALA A 175 4.53 -12.49 -9.91
C ALA A 175 3.77 -11.26 -10.43
N TYR A 176 2.63 -10.94 -9.82
CA TYR A 176 1.84 -9.76 -10.13
C TYR A 176 2.54 -8.49 -9.63
N PHE A 177 3.02 -8.49 -8.38
CA PHE A 177 3.79 -7.38 -7.85
C PHE A 177 5.02 -7.04 -8.72
N ALA A 178 5.82 -8.05 -9.09
CA ALA A 178 7.00 -7.86 -9.92
C ALA A 178 6.65 -7.37 -11.34
N SER A 179 5.51 -7.80 -11.90
CA SER A 179 5.01 -7.27 -13.18
C SER A 179 4.60 -5.81 -13.05
N GLY A 180 3.89 -5.46 -11.97
CA GLY A 180 3.53 -4.08 -11.64
C GLY A 180 4.75 -3.17 -11.54
N TYR A 181 5.77 -3.59 -10.79
CA TYR A 181 7.05 -2.89 -10.72
C TYR A 181 7.70 -2.72 -12.10
N ALA A 182 7.82 -3.80 -12.89
CA ALA A 182 8.45 -3.72 -14.21
C ALA A 182 7.72 -2.75 -15.16
N TYR A 183 6.38 -2.78 -15.19
CA TYR A 183 5.60 -1.84 -15.99
C TYR A 183 5.71 -0.40 -15.48
N ASN A 184 5.75 -0.18 -14.16
CA ASN A 184 6.00 1.13 -13.57
C ASN A 184 7.36 1.70 -14.03
N GLN A 185 8.44 0.90 -13.97
CA GLN A 185 9.76 1.32 -14.43
C GLN A 185 9.81 1.62 -15.94
N GLN A 186 8.88 1.06 -16.72
CA GLN A 186 8.73 1.33 -18.15
C GLN A 186 7.81 2.51 -18.47
N GLY A 187 7.23 3.16 -17.46
CA GLY A 187 6.23 4.23 -17.63
C GLY A 187 4.87 3.75 -18.11
N LYS A 188 4.61 2.43 -18.07
CA LYS A 188 3.34 1.81 -18.47
C LYS A 188 2.41 1.74 -17.26
N TYR A 189 2.05 2.90 -16.72
CA TYR A 189 1.38 3.01 -15.41
C TYR A 189 0.03 2.28 -15.33
N ASP A 190 -0.79 2.31 -16.38
CA ASP A 190 -2.09 1.62 -16.37
C ASP A 190 -1.93 0.08 -16.29
N LEU A 191 -0.92 -0.46 -16.98
CA LEU A 191 -0.58 -1.88 -16.88
C LEU A 191 0.00 -2.22 -15.50
N ALA A 192 0.81 -1.31 -14.95
CA ALA A 192 1.37 -1.47 -13.61
C ALA A 192 0.27 -1.54 -12.55
N ALA A 193 -0.70 -0.62 -12.61
CA ALA A 193 -1.83 -0.57 -11.69
C ALA A 193 -2.67 -1.86 -11.77
N GLY A 194 -3.01 -2.33 -12.97
CA GLY A 194 -3.80 -3.57 -13.13
C GLY A 194 -3.09 -4.82 -12.56
N GLU A 195 -1.77 -4.89 -12.64
CA GLU A 195 -0.99 -5.96 -12.02
C GLU A 195 -1.00 -5.87 -10.49
N ILE A 196 -0.85 -4.67 -9.91
CA ILE A 196 -0.93 -4.48 -8.45
C ILE A 196 -2.35 -4.74 -7.93
N GLU A 197 -3.39 -4.29 -8.63
CA GLU A 197 -4.79 -4.61 -8.29
C GLU A 197 -5.03 -6.12 -8.26
N LYS A 198 -4.42 -6.86 -9.20
CA LYS A 198 -4.50 -8.31 -9.19
C LYS A 198 -3.78 -8.91 -7.99
N ALA A 199 -2.62 -8.39 -7.61
CA ALA A 199 -1.90 -8.79 -6.40
C ALA A 199 -2.76 -8.59 -5.14
N ILE A 200 -3.37 -7.40 -4.97
CA ILE A 200 -4.30 -7.06 -3.88
C ILE A 200 -5.52 -7.98 -3.85
N SER A 201 -6.03 -8.40 -5.01
CA SER A 201 -7.19 -9.31 -5.06
C SER A 201 -6.88 -10.73 -4.56
N LEU A 202 -5.61 -11.16 -4.68
CA LEU A 202 -5.15 -12.49 -4.31
C LEU A 202 -4.72 -12.54 -2.85
N ASP A 203 -4.09 -11.47 -2.39
CA ASP A 203 -3.73 -11.27 -1.00
C ASP A 203 -4.30 -9.94 -0.52
N LYS A 204 -5.31 -10.02 0.33
CA LYS A 204 -6.11 -8.87 0.78
C LYS A 204 -5.36 -8.01 1.79
N GLU A 205 -4.04 -8.01 1.76
CA GLU A 205 -3.25 -7.16 2.61
C GLU A 205 -3.35 -5.71 2.14
N THR A 206 -3.96 -4.90 3.00
CA THR A 206 -4.22 -3.47 2.79
C THR A 206 -2.94 -2.67 2.53
N HIS A 207 -1.77 -3.19 2.92
CA HIS A 207 -0.49 -2.50 2.71
C HIS A 207 -0.13 -2.37 1.22
N MET A 208 -0.62 -3.25 0.35
CA MET A 208 -0.29 -3.22 -1.08
C MET A 208 -0.98 -2.04 -1.82
N GLU A 209 -2.00 -1.43 -1.24
CA GLU A 209 -2.68 -0.25 -1.80
C GLU A 209 -1.71 0.93 -1.98
N ILE A 210 -0.66 1.01 -1.16
CA ILE A 210 0.35 2.06 -1.25
C ILE A 210 1.10 2.04 -2.60
N PHE A 211 1.24 0.87 -3.23
CA PHE A 211 1.89 0.75 -4.53
C PHE A 211 1.04 1.35 -5.65
N LEU A 212 -0.30 1.30 -5.54
CA LEU A 212 -1.19 2.00 -6.48
C LEU A 212 -1.02 3.52 -6.35
N ALA A 213 -0.92 4.03 -5.12
CA ALA A 213 -0.65 5.45 -4.90
C ALA A 213 0.71 5.88 -5.47
N LEU A 214 1.73 5.04 -5.35
CA LEU A 214 3.05 5.30 -5.93
C LEU A 214 3.05 5.30 -7.46
N ILE A 215 2.39 4.32 -8.08
CA ILE A 215 2.22 4.27 -9.54
C ILE A 215 1.48 5.52 -10.04
N LYS A 216 0.41 5.92 -9.35
CA LYS A 216 -0.33 7.16 -9.66
C LYS A 216 0.55 8.40 -9.53
N ARG A 217 1.33 8.52 -8.46
CA ARG A 217 2.30 9.62 -8.28
C ARG A 217 3.31 9.66 -9.43
N HIS A 218 3.86 8.51 -9.84
CA HIS A 218 4.77 8.45 -10.98
C HIS A 218 4.10 8.88 -12.29
N GLN A 219 2.84 8.50 -12.51
CA GLN A 219 2.06 8.93 -13.67
C GLN A 219 1.88 10.45 -13.69
N GLU A 220 1.44 11.06 -12.58
CA GLU A 220 1.23 12.51 -12.46
C GLU A 220 2.54 13.30 -12.61
N THR A 221 3.63 12.81 -12.02
CA THR A 221 4.97 13.44 -12.14
C THR A 221 5.59 13.27 -13.53
N SER A 222 5.23 12.21 -14.28
CA SER A 222 5.67 12.03 -15.67
C SER A 222 4.96 12.98 -16.64
N GLN A 223 3.67 13.25 -16.41
CA GLN A 223 2.84 14.11 -17.25
C GLN A 223 3.08 15.60 -17.02
N SER A 224 3.64 15.97 -15.87
CA SER A 224 3.95 17.34 -15.49
C SER A 224 5.35 17.81 -15.93
N LYS A 225 6.16 16.94 -16.57
CA LYS A 225 7.43 17.35 -17.18
C LYS A 225 7.16 18.08 -18.51
N PRO A 226 7.63 19.34 -18.66
CA PRO A 226 7.45 20.12 -19.88
C PRO A 226 8.24 19.58 -21.08
#